data_AF-A0A662YCJ5-F1
#
_entry.id   AF-A0A662YCJ5-F1
#
_cell.length_a   1.000
_cell.length_b   1.000
_cell.length_c   1.000
_cell.angle_alpha   90.00
_cell.angle_beta   90.00
_cell.angle_gamma   90.00
#
_symmetry.space_group_name_H-M   'P 1'
#
loop_
_entity.id
_entity.type
_entity.pdbx_description
1 polymer ?
#
loop_
_entity_poly.entity_id
_entity_poly.type
_entity_poly.pdbx_seq_one_letter_code
_entity_poly.pdbx_strand_id
1 'polypeptide(L)'
;MVGAILCISLGWTLWLIVLTLFPNDTINFVMSTQAFDDGSIQLAALYLILEAGYPIILSVPSWAKELTKLEFLHIEGKPSFPGLVALPEDLFDDMERLTFMHLAVHEDLTRLPSFQGLINLRSLTLAMLGSLTELPELTHQKNLQTLTLLMAPMVQILPDLAPVSNTLQQLVILGRGTFCCNGFLDNRCDLSNALCQTDGVLGSPPATCLPVNRSDRLATAATIQMMKKFETSTCIPPSNPPATGTPIVQTFTTEANVIACNGTMYRECAKPTSNQRGVCVNALFLPIACNGDDTHIEVRRRQIQQGVGTRCDPQYEAWLGCLKR
;
A
#
# COMPACT_ATOMS: atom_id res chain seq x y z
N MET A 1 -37.35 4.93 -22.26
CA MET A 1 -36.21 5.72 -21.73
C MET A 1 -36.39 6.02 -20.23
N VAL A 2 -37.50 6.63 -19.81
CA VAL A 2 -37.77 6.95 -18.39
C VAL A 2 -37.77 5.71 -17.47
N GLY A 3 -38.39 4.61 -17.90
CA GLY A 3 -38.45 3.37 -17.09
C GLY A 3 -37.09 2.71 -16.82
N ALA A 4 -36.15 2.79 -17.77
CA ALA A 4 -34.80 2.23 -17.61
C ALA A 4 -33.97 3.06 -16.61
N ILE A 5 -34.09 4.38 -16.68
CA ILE A 5 -33.43 5.30 -15.74
C ILE A 5 -33.96 5.09 -14.32
N LEU A 6 -35.28 4.88 -14.17
CA LEU A 6 -35.90 4.60 -12.87
C LEU A 6 -35.41 3.28 -12.27
N CYS A 7 -35.26 2.23 -13.09
CA CYS A 7 -34.77 0.93 -12.63
C CYS A 7 -33.30 0.98 -12.21
N ILE A 8 -32.45 1.72 -12.95
CA ILE A 8 -31.04 1.91 -12.58
C ILE A 8 -30.95 2.71 -11.27
N SER A 9 -31.75 3.76 -11.12
CA SER A 9 -31.80 4.56 -9.90
C SER A 9 -32.28 3.76 -8.68
N LEU A 10 -33.34 2.96 -8.83
CA LEU A 10 -33.86 2.12 -7.75
C LEU A 10 -32.88 0.99 -7.41
N GLY A 11 -32.28 0.34 -8.40
CA GLY A 11 -31.25 -0.67 -8.20
C GLY A 11 -30.03 -0.12 -7.46
N TRP A 12 -29.62 1.10 -7.80
CA TRP A 12 -28.50 1.76 -7.13
C TRP A 12 -28.83 2.20 -5.71
N THR A 13 -30.03 2.70 -5.49
CA THR A 13 -30.50 3.06 -4.15
C THR A 13 -30.58 1.81 -3.25
N LEU A 14 -31.10 0.70 -3.79
CA LEU A 14 -31.16 -0.57 -3.08
C LEU A 14 -29.75 -1.09 -2.75
N TRP A 15 -28.81 -0.95 -3.69
CA TRP A 15 -27.42 -1.37 -3.50
C TRP A 15 -26.71 -0.53 -2.43
N LEU A 16 -26.91 0.79 -2.41
CA LEU A 16 -26.39 1.68 -1.35
C LEU A 16 -27.03 1.38 0.01
N ILE A 17 -28.33 1.03 0.05
CA ILE A 17 -29.00 0.59 1.27
C ILE A 17 -28.37 -0.71 1.79
N VAL A 18 -28.07 -1.66 0.91
CA VAL A 18 -27.42 -2.93 1.28
C VAL A 18 -25.99 -2.69 1.81
N LEU A 19 -25.21 -1.81 1.17
CA LEU A 19 -23.92 -1.36 1.70
C LEU A 19 -24.03 -0.70 3.08
N THR A 20 -25.12 0.02 3.34
CA THR A 20 -25.31 0.72 4.62
C THR A 20 -25.75 -0.24 5.73
N LEU A 21 -26.61 -1.22 5.41
CA LEU A 21 -27.17 -2.16 6.38
C LEU A 21 -26.24 -3.34 6.67
N PHE A 22 -25.51 -3.80 5.66
CA PHE A 22 -24.62 -4.97 5.76
C PHE A 22 -23.26 -4.66 5.11
N PRO A 23 -22.51 -3.65 5.59
CA PRO A 23 -21.28 -3.19 4.94
C PRO A 23 -20.27 -4.33 4.80
N ASN A 24 -20.08 -5.13 5.86
CA ASN A 24 -19.11 -6.24 5.85
C ASN A 24 -19.53 -7.36 4.90
N ASP A 25 -20.77 -7.86 5.00
CA ASP A 25 -21.22 -8.95 4.12
C ASP A 25 -21.25 -8.53 2.65
N THR A 26 -21.60 -7.27 2.38
CA THR A 26 -21.65 -6.72 1.02
C THR A 26 -20.27 -6.54 0.44
N ILE A 27 -19.33 -5.98 1.21
CA ILE A 27 -17.93 -5.86 0.81
C ILE A 27 -17.32 -7.26 0.64
N ASN A 28 -17.61 -8.18 1.55
CA ASN A 28 -17.12 -9.56 1.47
C ASN A 28 -17.71 -10.33 0.29
N PHE A 29 -18.95 -10.03 -0.09
CA PHE A 29 -19.57 -10.56 -1.29
C PHE A 29 -18.97 -9.97 -2.56
N VAL A 30 -18.81 -8.64 -2.64
CA VAL A 30 -18.21 -7.95 -3.79
C VAL A 30 -16.75 -8.36 -3.99
N MET A 31 -16.00 -8.55 -2.89
CA MET A 31 -14.59 -8.94 -2.91
C MET A 31 -14.36 -10.46 -2.91
N SER A 32 -15.43 -11.27 -2.83
CA SER A 32 -15.36 -12.74 -2.72
C SER A 32 -14.48 -13.24 -1.55
N THR A 33 -14.54 -12.54 -0.40
CA THR A 33 -13.77 -12.85 0.81
C THR A 33 -14.57 -13.60 1.89
N GLN A 34 -15.79 -14.08 1.56
CA GLN A 34 -16.70 -14.80 2.45
C GLN A 34 -16.07 -16.00 3.19
N ALA A 35 -15.03 -16.61 2.60
CA ALA A 35 -14.34 -17.77 3.17
C ALA A 35 -13.29 -17.43 4.24
N PHE A 36 -13.04 -16.14 4.49
CA PHE A 36 -12.07 -15.66 5.49
C PHE A 36 -12.74 -15.21 6.80
N ASP A 37 -14.06 -15.33 6.91
CA ASP A 37 -14.85 -14.87 8.05
C ASP A 37 -15.13 -15.98 9.06
N ASP A 38 -14.23 -16.12 10.04
CA ASP A 38 -14.59 -16.56 11.40
C ASP A 38 -14.47 -15.35 12.36
N GLY A 39 -14.96 -14.17 11.93
CA GLY A 39 -15.40 -13.09 12.83
C GLY A 39 -14.40 -12.00 13.25
N SER A 40 -13.31 -11.72 12.51
CA SER A 40 -12.32 -10.74 13.01
C SER A 40 -11.67 -9.82 11.98
N ILE A 41 -12.23 -9.56 10.80
CA ILE A 41 -11.62 -8.62 9.85
C ILE A 41 -12.68 -7.69 9.27
N GLN A 42 -12.84 -6.51 9.88
CA GLN A 42 -13.47 -5.37 9.21
C GLN A 42 -12.43 -4.82 8.22
N LEU A 43 -12.45 -5.33 6.99
CA LEU A 43 -11.66 -4.83 5.88
C LEU A 43 -12.38 -3.59 5.31
N ALA A 44 -11.85 -2.40 5.58
CA ALA A 44 -12.18 -1.25 4.76
C ALA A 44 -11.21 -1.25 3.58
N ALA A 45 -11.51 -2.05 2.56
CA ALA A 45 -10.95 -1.85 1.24
C ALA A 45 -11.84 -0.83 0.54
N LEU A 46 -11.50 0.46 0.65
CA LEU A 46 -12.22 1.49 -0.09
C LEU A 46 -11.69 1.47 -1.52
N TYR A 47 -12.17 0.52 -2.33
CA TYR A 47 -11.90 0.52 -3.75
C TYR A 47 -12.72 1.65 -4.38
N LEU A 48 -12.05 2.74 -4.73
CA LEU A 48 -12.66 3.82 -5.51
C LEU A 48 -12.83 3.35 -6.96
N ILE A 49 -13.82 2.48 -7.21
CA ILE A 49 -14.26 2.15 -8.57
C ILE A 49 -15.07 3.34 -9.09
N LEU A 50 -14.41 4.25 -9.80
CA LEU A 50 -15.09 5.25 -10.62
C LEU A 50 -15.27 4.70 -12.03
N GLU A 51 -16.40 4.03 -12.26
CA GLU A 51 -17.07 4.04 -13.56
C GLU A 51 -17.73 5.42 -13.73
N ALA A 52 -17.61 5.99 -14.93
CA ALA A 52 -17.93 7.38 -15.26
C ALA A 52 -19.31 7.83 -14.75
N GLY A 53 -19.35 8.74 -13.75
CA GLY A 53 -20.59 9.40 -13.35
C GLY A 53 -20.71 9.85 -11.88
N TYR A 54 -19.79 9.48 -10.99
CA TYR A 54 -19.89 9.79 -9.55
C TYR A 54 -18.80 10.74 -9.07
N PRO A 55 -19.06 11.56 -8.02
CA PRO A 55 -18.08 12.52 -7.52
C PRO A 55 -16.84 11.77 -7.02
N ILE A 56 -15.69 12.20 -7.50
CA ILE A 56 -14.38 11.73 -7.08
C ILE A 56 -14.30 11.97 -5.56
N ILE A 57 -14.14 10.91 -4.77
CA ILE A 57 -13.90 11.04 -3.33
C ILE A 57 -12.47 11.54 -3.16
N LEU A 58 -12.32 12.86 -3.10
CA LEU A 58 -11.04 13.54 -2.88
C LEU A 58 -10.61 13.50 -1.40
N SER A 59 -11.52 13.16 -0.49
CA SER A 59 -11.28 13.13 0.94
C SER A 59 -12.03 12.00 1.60
N VAL A 60 -11.40 11.30 2.55
CA VAL A 60 -12.11 10.36 3.42
C VAL A 60 -13.16 11.13 4.24
N PRO A 61 -14.44 10.69 4.25
CA PRO A 61 -15.48 11.36 5.02
C PRO A 61 -15.16 11.38 6.52
N SER A 62 -15.59 12.44 7.22
CA SER A 62 -15.34 12.60 8.66
C SER A 62 -15.96 11.51 9.54
N TRP A 63 -17.04 10.85 9.09
CA TRP A 63 -17.64 9.72 9.81
C TRP A 63 -16.73 8.49 9.87
N ALA A 64 -15.71 8.39 9.02
CA ALA A 64 -14.81 7.22 8.98
C ALA A 64 -14.06 6.99 10.30
N LYS A 65 -13.90 8.02 11.13
CA LYS A 65 -13.34 7.90 12.49
C LYS A 65 -14.17 7.00 13.42
N GLU A 66 -15.46 6.80 13.11
CA GLU A 66 -16.34 5.92 13.89
C GLU A 66 -16.00 4.42 13.70
N LEU A 67 -15.14 4.09 12.74
CA LEU A 67 -14.65 2.72 12.47
C LEU A 67 -13.59 2.26 13.49
N THR A 68 -13.88 2.41 14.78
CA THR A 68 -12.98 2.10 15.91
C THR A 68 -12.56 0.63 16.04
N LYS A 69 -13.27 -0.26 15.33
CA LYS A 69 -12.98 -1.71 15.31
C LYS A 69 -12.14 -2.15 14.11
N LEU A 70 -11.68 -1.21 13.28
CA LEU A 70 -10.93 -1.50 12.07
C LEU A 70 -9.56 -2.11 12.41
N GLU A 71 -9.24 -3.26 11.80
CA GLU A 71 -7.96 -3.94 11.99
C GLU A 71 -7.04 -3.80 10.77
N PHE A 72 -7.64 -3.59 9.59
CA PHE A 72 -6.95 -3.49 8.30
C PHE A 72 -7.53 -2.31 7.50
N LEU A 73 -6.67 -1.36 7.16
CA LEU A 73 -6.98 -0.22 6.32
C LEU A 73 -6.15 -0.30 5.04
N HIS A 74 -6.82 -0.44 3.90
CA HIS A 74 -6.19 -0.35 2.59
C HIS A 74 -6.95 0.67 1.76
N ILE A 75 -6.26 1.76 1.41
CA ILE A 75 -6.78 2.74 0.46
C ILE A 75 -5.76 2.88 -0.66
N GLU A 76 -6.19 2.61 -1.88
CA GLU A 76 -5.36 2.71 -3.06
C GLU A 76 -6.11 3.50 -4.14
N GLY A 77 -5.46 4.53 -4.65
CA GLY A 77 -5.95 5.31 -5.78
C GLY A 77 -5.70 4.62 -7.11
N LYS A 78 -6.19 5.24 -8.18
CA LYS A 78 -5.98 4.78 -9.55
C LYS A 78 -4.94 5.67 -10.22
N PRO A 79 -3.90 5.11 -10.86
CA PRO A 79 -2.92 5.92 -11.59
C PRO A 79 -3.61 6.80 -12.63
N SER A 80 -3.16 8.05 -12.78
CA SER A 80 -3.74 9.05 -13.68
C SER A 80 -5.17 9.50 -13.34
N PHE A 81 -5.70 9.15 -12.17
CA PHE A 81 -6.93 9.72 -11.61
C PHE A 81 -6.61 10.45 -10.30
N PRO A 82 -7.38 11.49 -9.94
CA PRO A 82 -7.15 12.18 -8.67
C PRO A 82 -7.36 11.20 -7.52
N GLY A 83 -6.33 11.06 -6.70
CA GLY A 83 -6.38 10.30 -5.46
C GLY A 83 -6.96 11.13 -4.31
N LEU A 84 -6.73 10.66 -3.09
CA LEU A 84 -7.01 11.48 -1.91
C LEU A 84 -6.12 12.72 -1.89
N VAL A 85 -6.70 13.88 -1.59
CA VAL A 85 -5.97 15.13 -1.33
C VAL A 85 -5.87 15.44 0.16
N ALA A 86 -6.77 14.85 0.96
CA ALA A 86 -6.80 15.04 2.41
C ALA A 86 -7.42 13.84 3.14
N LEU A 87 -6.99 13.67 4.40
CA LEU A 87 -7.60 12.80 5.41
C LEU A 87 -8.05 13.68 6.59
N PRO A 88 -9.18 13.36 7.26
CA PRO A 88 -9.58 14.05 8.49
C PRO A 88 -8.48 14.00 9.56
N GLU A 89 -8.22 15.12 10.24
CA GLU A 89 -7.14 15.21 11.23
C GLU A 89 -7.33 14.25 12.43
N ASP A 90 -8.59 13.95 12.76
CA ASP A 90 -9.02 13.07 13.85
C ASP A 90 -9.30 11.62 13.39
N LEU A 91 -8.95 11.27 12.14
CA LEU A 91 -9.31 9.98 11.55
C LEU A 91 -8.79 8.79 12.38
N PHE A 92 -7.59 8.91 12.94
CA PHE A 92 -6.88 7.80 13.58
C PHE A 92 -6.91 7.83 15.11
N ASP A 93 -7.62 8.79 15.71
CA ASP A 93 -7.57 9.03 17.17
C ASP A 93 -8.07 7.83 17.98
N ASP A 94 -9.17 7.19 17.53
CA ASP A 94 -9.81 6.06 18.21
C ASP A 94 -9.62 4.71 17.48
N MET A 95 -8.66 4.62 16.54
CA MET A 95 -8.41 3.41 15.74
C MET A 95 -7.37 2.48 16.39
N GLU A 96 -7.51 2.21 17.69
CA GLU A 96 -6.55 1.40 18.46
C GLU A 96 -6.39 -0.02 17.95
N ARG A 97 -7.40 -0.59 17.29
CA ARG A 97 -7.37 -1.95 16.75
C ARG A 97 -6.62 -2.07 15.42
N LEU A 98 -6.28 -0.96 14.78
CA LEU A 98 -5.66 -0.99 13.47
C LEU A 98 -4.26 -1.61 13.55
N THR A 99 -4.05 -2.70 12.82
CA THR A 99 -2.78 -3.45 12.81
C THR A 99 -2.06 -3.34 11.47
N PHE A 100 -2.79 -3.19 10.36
CA PHE A 100 -2.23 -3.03 9.02
C PHE A 100 -2.79 -1.77 8.36
N MET A 101 -1.90 -0.90 7.89
CA MET A 101 -2.26 0.27 7.11
C MET A 101 -1.46 0.31 5.81
N HIS A 102 -2.18 0.34 4.70
CA HIS A 102 -1.64 0.55 3.36
C HIS A 102 -2.33 1.74 2.72
N LEU A 103 -1.55 2.74 2.30
CA LEU A 103 -2.02 3.92 1.61
C LEU A 103 -1.19 4.13 0.35
N ALA A 104 -1.83 4.05 -0.81
CA ALA A 104 -1.14 4.03 -2.08
C ALA A 104 -1.78 4.88 -3.18
N VAL A 105 -0.96 5.39 -4.11
CA VAL A 105 -1.42 6.07 -5.34
C VAL A 105 -2.27 7.31 -5.03
N HIS A 106 -1.73 8.20 -4.20
CA HIS A 106 -2.35 9.49 -3.87
C HIS A 106 -1.34 10.62 -4.03
N GLU A 107 -1.14 11.03 -5.28
CA GLU A 107 -0.11 11.99 -5.68
C GLU A 107 -0.27 13.36 -5.01
N ASP A 108 -1.51 13.80 -4.77
CA ASP A 108 -1.83 15.11 -4.20
C ASP A 108 -1.96 15.11 -2.66
N LEU A 109 -1.84 13.96 -2.00
CA LEU A 109 -1.92 13.88 -0.55
C LEU A 109 -0.67 14.47 0.09
N THR A 110 -0.82 15.61 0.75
CA THR A 110 0.33 16.36 1.29
C THR A 110 0.71 15.97 2.72
N ARG A 111 -0.26 15.52 3.52
CA ARG A 111 -0.10 15.24 4.96
C ARG A 111 -0.95 14.05 5.41
N LEU A 112 -0.48 13.37 6.45
CA LEU A 112 -1.21 12.31 7.15
C LEU A 112 -1.69 12.80 8.52
N PRO A 113 -2.83 12.32 9.02
CA PRO A 113 -3.27 12.54 10.39
C PRO A 113 -2.28 11.94 11.40
N SER A 114 -2.39 12.38 12.65
CA SER A 114 -1.57 11.87 13.75
C SER A 114 -1.71 10.34 13.90
N PHE A 115 -0.61 9.65 14.21
CA PHE A 115 -0.64 8.22 14.52
C PHE A 115 -0.87 7.93 16.01
N GLN A 116 -1.19 8.91 16.85
CA GLN A 116 -1.31 8.71 18.30
C GLN A 116 -2.26 7.58 18.71
N GLY A 117 -3.41 7.44 18.05
CA GLY A 117 -4.37 6.37 18.32
C GLY A 117 -4.00 5.01 17.73
N LEU A 118 -3.01 4.93 16.82
CA LEU A 118 -2.62 3.69 16.14
C LEU A 118 -1.63 2.84 16.97
N ILE A 119 -2.00 2.52 18.21
CA ILE A 119 -1.10 1.90 19.21
C ILE A 119 -0.76 0.43 18.92
N ASN A 120 -1.62 -0.29 18.17
CA ASN A 120 -1.41 -1.68 17.79
C ASN A 120 -0.90 -1.85 16.35
N LEU A 121 -0.51 -0.77 15.68
CA LEU A 121 -0.04 -0.83 14.29
C LEU A 121 1.23 -1.69 14.19
N ARG A 122 1.18 -2.72 13.32
CA ARG A 122 2.27 -3.66 13.06
C ARG A 122 2.91 -3.45 11.70
N SER A 123 2.12 -3.07 10.71
CA SER A 123 2.59 -2.83 9.35
C SER A 123 2.08 -1.50 8.82
N LEU A 124 3.01 -0.67 8.37
CA LEU A 124 2.75 0.60 7.70
C LEU A 124 3.41 0.59 6.33
N THR A 125 2.60 0.71 5.28
CA THR A 125 3.08 0.85 3.90
C THR A 125 2.48 2.12 3.28
N LEU A 126 3.35 3.03 2.88
CA LEU A 126 3.00 4.26 2.18
C LEU A 126 3.67 4.24 0.80
N ALA A 127 2.87 4.24 -0.26
CA ALA A 127 3.36 4.03 -1.61
C ALA A 127 2.86 5.09 -2.60
N MET A 128 3.74 5.63 -3.46
CA MET A 128 3.38 6.61 -4.49
C MET A 128 2.59 7.80 -3.92
N LEU A 129 3.13 8.39 -2.85
CA LEU A 129 2.60 9.60 -2.23
C LEU A 129 3.47 10.77 -2.68
N GLY A 130 3.21 11.22 -3.92
CA GLY A 130 4.05 12.16 -4.66
C GLY A 130 4.27 13.50 -3.95
N SER A 131 3.25 14.01 -3.24
CA SER A 131 3.28 15.30 -2.54
C SER A 131 3.42 15.19 -1.02
N LEU A 132 3.54 13.98 -0.46
CA LEU A 132 3.66 13.80 0.99
C LEU A 132 4.98 14.41 1.48
N THR A 133 4.90 15.39 2.37
CA THR A 133 6.08 16.14 2.82
C THR A 133 6.74 15.55 4.05
N GLU A 134 5.96 14.92 4.92
CA GLU A 134 6.43 14.41 6.22
C GLU A 134 5.58 13.22 6.68
N LEU A 135 6.18 12.37 7.52
CA LEU A 135 5.46 11.33 8.24
C LEU A 135 5.15 11.81 9.66
N PRO A 136 3.99 11.42 10.24
CA PRO A 136 3.73 11.61 11.65
C PRO A 136 4.74 10.88 12.55
N GLU A 137 4.90 11.36 13.77
CA GLU A 137 5.77 10.75 14.76
C GLU A 137 5.35 9.32 15.13
N LEU A 138 6.34 8.45 15.37
CA LEU A 138 6.13 7.03 15.69
C LEU A 138 6.16 6.74 17.20
N THR A 139 5.87 7.75 18.04
CA THR A 139 6.07 7.69 19.51
C THR A 139 5.26 6.57 20.19
N HIS A 140 4.09 6.26 19.65
CA HIS A 140 3.16 5.28 20.24
C HIS A 140 3.18 3.92 19.53
N GLN A 141 3.85 3.80 18.38
CA GLN A 141 3.84 2.64 17.48
C GLN A 141 4.79 1.53 17.96
N LYS A 142 4.77 1.20 19.26
CA LYS A 142 5.70 0.24 19.88
C LYS A 142 5.56 -1.20 19.38
N ASN A 143 4.54 -1.49 18.58
CA ASN A 143 4.30 -2.80 17.97
C ASN A 143 4.69 -2.85 16.48
N LEU A 144 5.21 -1.76 15.92
CA LEU A 144 5.52 -1.66 14.50
C LEU A 144 6.66 -2.61 14.14
N GLN A 145 6.39 -3.52 13.21
CA GLN A 145 7.31 -4.54 12.71
C GLN A 145 7.79 -4.21 11.31
N THR A 146 6.93 -3.61 10.50
CA THR A 146 7.22 -3.27 9.10
C THR A 146 6.90 -1.81 8.83
N LEU A 147 7.89 -1.08 8.32
CA LEU A 147 7.73 0.26 7.76
C LEU A 147 8.24 0.26 6.32
N THR A 148 7.35 0.57 5.38
CA THR A 148 7.65 0.61 3.96
C THR A 148 7.27 1.96 3.38
N LEU A 149 8.26 2.66 2.83
CA LEU A 149 8.10 3.89 2.05
C LEU A 149 8.52 3.64 0.61
N LEU A 150 7.58 3.76 -0.31
CA LEU A 150 7.80 3.53 -1.74
C LEU A 150 7.43 4.80 -2.49
N MET A 151 8.37 5.40 -3.21
CA MET A 151 8.10 6.56 -4.06
C MET A 151 7.36 7.70 -3.32
N ALA A 152 7.99 8.20 -2.25
CA ALA A 152 7.55 9.37 -1.49
C ALA A 152 8.62 10.49 -1.57
N PRO A 153 8.83 11.06 -2.77
CA PRO A 153 10.03 11.85 -3.09
C PRO A 153 10.12 13.19 -2.33
N MET A 154 8.98 13.72 -1.86
CA MET A 154 8.92 14.99 -1.13
C MET A 154 9.20 14.83 0.37
N VAL A 155 9.30 13.61 0.89
CA VAL A 155 9.71 13.35 2.26
C VAL A 155 11.21 13.63 2.39
N GLN A 156 11.55 14.75 3.04
CA GLN A 156 12.93 15.21 3.21
C GLN A 156 13.59 14.71 4.51
N ILE A 157 12.81 14.26 5.47
CA ILE A 157 13.27 13.75 6.77
C ILE A 157 12.39 12.57 7.20
N LEU A 158 12.93 11.71 8.06
CA LEU A 158 12.16 10.66 8.73
C LEU A 158 11.86 11.07 10.18
N PRO A 159 10.74 10.63 10.77
CA PRO A 159 10.50 10.75 12.21
C PRO A 159 11.54 9.95 12.99
N ASP A 160 11.64 10.18 14.30
CA ASP A 160 12.55 9.42 15.15
C ASP A 160 12.15 7.93 15.15
N LEU A 161 13.09 7.05 14.82
CA LEU A 161 12.88 5.60 14.81
C LEU A 161 13.25 4.95 16.14
N ALA A 162 13.76 5.72 17.12
CA ALA A 162 14.05 5.21 18.47
C ALA A 162 12.86 4.46 19.10
N PRO A 163 11.60 4.95 19.04
CA PRO A 163 10.46 4.27 19.66
C PRO A 163 10.17 2.88 19.10
N VAL A 164 10.48 2.65 17.82
CA VAL A 164 10.21 1.39 17.12
C VAL A 164 11.45 0.51 16.97
N SER A 165 12.60 0.95 17.47
CA SER A 165 13.90 0.33 17.19
C SER A 165 14.03 -1.14 17.62
N ASN A 166 13.33 -1.53 18.69
CA ASN A 166 13.35 -2.89 19.22
C ASN A 166 12.34 -3.82 18.55
N THR A 167 11.30 -3.29 17.89
CA THR A 167 10.24 -4.09 17.27
C THR A 167 10.31 -4.12 15.76
N LEU A 168 10.94 -3.13 15.14
CA LEU A 168 11.05 -3.02 13.69
C LEU A 168 11.95 -4.14 13.15
N GLN A 169 11.33 -5.04 12.38
CA GLN A 169 11.95 -6.19 11.72
C GLN A 169 12.27 -5.90 10.26
N GLN A 170 11.53 -4.98 9.63
CA GLN A 170 11.70 -4.61 8.25
C GLN A 170 11.53 -3.10 8.05
N LEU A 171 12.53 -2.49 7.41
CA LEU A 171 12.47 -1.11 6.92
C LEU A 171 12.81 -1.13 5.43
N VAL A 172 11.87 -0.71 4.59
CA VAL A 172 12.04 -0.63 3.14
C VAL A 172 11.82 0.80 2.70
N ILE A 173 12.80 1.35 1.99
CA ILE A 173 12.74 2.69 1.42
C ILE A 173 13.21 2.59 -0.03
N LEU A 174 12.26 2.68 -0.98
CA LEU A 174 12.55 2.56 -2.41
C LEU A 174 11.92 3.71 -3.20
N GLY A 175 12.45 3.95 -4.41
CA GLY A 175 11.84 4.91 -5.33
C GLY A 175 12.09 6.37 -4.96
N ARG A 176 13.28 6.65 -4.39
CA ARG A 176 13.81 7.96 -3.97
C ARG A 176 13.50 8.36 -2.52
N GLY A 177 14.56 8.63 -1.76
CA GLY A 177 14.50 9.16 -0.39
C GLY A 177 15.55 10.26 -0.24
N THR A 178 15.14 11.52 -0.36
CA THR A 178 16.09 12.66 -0.37
C THR A 178 16.83 12.81 0.96
N PHE A 179 16.23 12.34 2.07
CA PHE A 179 16.88 12.20 3.38
C PHE A 179 18.17 11.37 3.36
N CYS A 180 18.39 10.51 2.35
CA CYS A 180 19.62 9.74 2.21
C CYS A 180 20.83 10.57 1.75
N CYS A 181 20.61 11.78 1.24
CA CYS A 181 21.66 12.59 0.60
C CYS A 181 21.53 14.10 0.82
N ASN A 182 20.44 14.58 1.43
CA ASN A 182 20.24 16.00 1.75
C ASN A 182 20.93 16.46 3.06
N GLY A 183 21.66 15.56 3.73
CA GLY A 183 22.35 15.81 5.00
C GLY A 183 21.52 15.50 6.25
N PHE A 184 20.35 14.89 6.16
CA PHE A 184 19.54 14.50 7.33
C PHE A 184 20.26 13.50 8.26
N LEU A 185 20.93 12.49 7.70
CA LEU A 185 21.50 11.37 8.47
C LEU A 185 22.79 11.75 9.23
N ASP A 186 23.65 12.58 8.64
CA ASP A 186 25.01 12.81 9.15
C ASP A 186 25.49 14.27 9.01
N ASN A 187 24.58 15.19 8.71
CA ASN A 187 24.86 16.59 8.38
C ASN A 187 25.73 16.79 7.14
N ARG A 188 25.89 15.78 6.27
CA ARG A 188 26.64 15.86 5.01
C ARG A 188 25.69 15.74 3.84
N CYS A 189 25.52 16.83 3.12
CA CYS A 189 24.75 16.83 1.89
C CYS A 189 25.62 16.40 0.70
N ASP A 190 25.13 15.44 -0.07
CA ASP A 190 25.71 14.99 -1.33
C ASP A 190 24.67 15.03 -2.45
N LEU A 191 24.57 16.19 -3.11
CA LEU A 191 23.68 16.36 -4.26
C LEU A 191 24.18 15.64 -5.52
N SER A 192 25.35 15.00 -5.50
CA SER A 192 25.79 14.15 -6.62
C SER A 192 25.17 12.75 -6.55
N ASN A 193 24.69 12.34 -5.38
CA ASN A 193 24.03 11.05 -5.16
C ASN A 193 22.80 10.89 -6.08
N ALA A 194 22.67 9.73 -6.72
CA ALA A 194 21.58 9.41 -7.64
C ALA A 194 20.18 9.59 -7.02
N LEU A 195 20.03 9.40 -5.71
CA LEU A 195 18.77 9.61 -4.98
C LEU A 195 18.37 11.08 -4.86
N CYS A 196 19.32 12.01 -4.97
CA CYS A 196 19.07 13.44 -4.91
C CYS A 196 18.85 14.07 -6.29
N GLN A 197 19.17 13.36 -7.38
CA GLN A 197 18.92 13.84 -8.75
C GLN A 197 17.42 13.86 -9.08
N THR A 198 17.07 14.54 -10.16
CA THR A 198 15.70 14.53 -10.72
C THR A 198 15.25 13.11 -11.04
N ASP A 199 14.03 12.77 -10.64
CA ASP A 199 13.39 11.51 -11.02
C ASP A 199 12.53 11.71 -12.26
N GLY A 200 12.77 10.91 -13.30
CA GLY A 200 11.98 10.91 -14.53
C GLY A 200 10.64 10.19 -14.41
N VAL A 201 10.44 9.34 -13.40
CA VAL A 201 9.20 8.54 -13.25
C VAL A 201 8.05 9.39 -12.73
N LEU A 202 8.27 10.14 -11.64
CA LEU A 202 7.27 11.07 -11.08
C LEU A 202 7.55 12.55 -11.38
N GLY A 203 8.55 12.85 -12.23
CA GLY A 203 8.91 14.23 -12.58
C GLY A 203 9.36 15.08 -11.39
N SER A 204 9.86 14.46 -10.33
CA SER A 204 10.12 15.13 -9.06
C SER A 204 11.41 15.98 -9.12
N PRO A 205 11.39 17.24 -8.61
CA PRO A 205 12.54 18.15 -8.61
C PRO A 205 13.76 17.57 -7.89
N PRO A 206 15.00 18.04 -8.18
CA PRO A 206 16.19 17.63 -7.47
C PRO A 206 16.10 18.02 -5.99
N ALA A 207 16.79 17.27 -5.12
CA ALA A 207 16.82 17.57 -3.69
C ALA A 207 17.62 18.86 -3.42
N THR A 208 17.32 19.49 -2.29
CA THR A 208 18.11 20.60 -1.74
C THR A 208 18.77 20.17 -0.43
N CYS A 209 19.94 20.75 -0.13
CA CYS A 209 20.62 20.47 1.12
C CYS A 209 19.91 21.11 2.31
N LEU A 210 19.84 20.38 3.42
CA LEU A 210 19.44 20.96 4.70
C LEU A 210 20.53 21.91 5.24
N PRO A 211 20.17 22.98 6.00
CA PRO A 211 21.15 23.93 6.53
C PRO A 211 22.17 23.30 7.49
N VAL A 212 23.46 23.62 7.35
CA VAL A 212 24.57 22.95 8.09
C VAL A 212 24.56 23.21 9.60
N ASN A 213 24.07 24.37 10.07
CA ASN A 213 24.09 24.77 11.49
C ASN A 213 22.72 24.65 12.17
N ARG A 214 21.97 23.60 11.84
CA ARG A 214 20.65 23.33 12.42
C ARG A 214 20.75 22.41 13.63
N SER A 215 19.77 22.53 14.54
CA SER A 215 19.61 21.61 15.67
C SER A 215 18.36 20.73 15.52
N ASP A 216 17.43 21.18 14.69
CA ASP A 216 16.27 20.47 14.19
C ASP A 216 16.60 19.69 12.91
N ARG A 217 15.74 18.73 12.52
CA ARG A 217 15.87 17.98 11.25
C ARG A 217 17.22 17.27 11.10
N LEU A 218 17.69 16.70 12.21
CA LEU A 218 18.81 15.78 12.28
C LEU A 218 18.30 14.42 12.74
N ALA A 219 18.78 13.36 12.11
CA ALA A 219 18.47 12.01 12.58
C ALA A 219 19.05 11.79 13.98
N THR A 220 18.27 11.17 14.87
CA THR A 220 18.78 10.74 16.17
C THR A 220 19.80 9.62 15.99
N ALA A 221 20.63 9.38 17.00
CA ALA A 221 21.59 8.27 16.98
C ALA A 221 20.89 6.91 16.74
N ALA A 222 19.68 6.72 17.29
CA ALA A 222 18.90 5.50 17.10
C ALA A 222 18.39 5.38 15.65
N THR A 223 17.91 6.47 15.05
CA THR A 223 17.51 6.50 13.63
C THR A 223 18.68 6.16 12.72
N ILE A 224 19.86 6.75 12.96
CA ILE A 224 21.07 6.45 12.19
C ILE A 224 21.44 4.95 12.29
N GLN A 225 21.38 4.40 13.50
CA GLN A 225 21.63 2.97 13.72
C GLN A 225 20.61 2.09 12.99
N MET A 226 19.34 2.50 12.94
CA MET A 226 18.29 1.78 12.23
C MET A 226 18.51 1.79 10.71
N MET A 227 18.86 2.95 10.16
CA MET A 227 19.18 3.09 8.74
C MET A 227 20.37 2.21 8.35
N LYS A 228 21.40 2.14 9.21
CA LYS A 228 22.54 1.24 9.02
C LYS A 228 22.14 -0.24 9.12
N LYS A 229 21.28 -0.61 10.08
CA LYS A 229 20.77 -1.99 10.23
C LYS A 229 20.05 -2.48 8.97
N PHE A 230 19.39 -1.58 8.25
CA PHE A 230 18.61 -1.86 7.05
C PHE A 230 19.22 -1.25 5.77
N GLU A 231 20.55 -1.14 5.70
CA GLU A 231 21.25 -0.49 4.57
C GLU A 231 21.03 -1.20 3.22
N THR A 232 20.68 -2.49 3.23
CA THR A 232 20.39 -3.26 2.01
C THR A 232 18.99 -3.04 1.45
N SER A 233 18.10 -2.42 2.22
CA SER A 233 16.69 -2.17 1.88
C SER A 233 16.31 -0.69 1.96
N THR A 234 17.27 0.19 2.29
CA THR A 234 17.10 1.64 2.38
C THR A 234 18.19 2.35 1.60
N CYS A 235 17.91 3.57 1.14
CA CYS A 235 18.88 4.40 0.42
C CYS A 235 19.56 3.69 -0.76
N ILE A 236 18.84 2.78 -1.44
CA ILE A 236 19.35 2.05 -2.60
C ILE A 236 19.26 2.95 -3.83
N PRO A 237 20.37 3.25 -4.52
CA PRO A 237 20.33 4.01 -5.76
C PRO A 237 19.41 3.32 -6.79
N PRO A 238 18.68 4.09 -7.62
CA PRO A 238 17.96 3.51 -8.74
C PRO A 238 18.94 2.71 -9.62
N SER A 239 18.63 1.44 -9.87
CA SER A 239 19.42 0.60 -10.78
C SER A 239 19.42 1.20 -12.18
N ASN A 240 20.55 1.18 -12.88
CA ASN A 240 20.66 1.54 -14.30
C ASN A 240 21.08 0.30 -15.13
N PRO A 241 20.29 -0.14 -16.14
CA PRO A 241 18.96 0.36 -16.48
C PRO A 241 17.98 0.16 -15.31
N PRO A 242 16.90 0.95 -15.20
CA PRO A 242 15.81 0.64 -14.28
C PRO A 242 15.48 -0.83 -14.52
N ALA A 243 15.58 -1.67 -13.49
CA ALA A 243 15.35 -3.09 -13.64
C ALA A 243 14.05 -3.23 -14.44
N THR A 244 14.12 -3.88 -15.61
CA THR A 244 12.94 -4.17 -16.41
C THR A 244 12.01 -4.95 -15.50
N GLY A 245 10.95 -4.30 -15.00
CA GLY A 245 10.13 -4.81 -13.90
C GLY A 245 10.55 -4.33 -12.52
N THR A 246 10.54 -3.02 -12.27
CA THR A 246 10.40 -2.55 -10.89
C THR A 246 9.13 -3.21 -10.28
N PRO A 247 9.19 -3.76 -9.05
CA PRO A 247 8.03 -4.41 -8.41
C PRO A 247 6.78 -3.52 -8.36
N ILE A 248 7.02 -2.21 -8.38
CA ILE A 248 6.03 -1.14 -8.24
C ILE A 248 5.16 -0.98 -9.49
N VAL A 249 5.70 -1.20 -10.70
CA VAL A 249 4.90 -1.12 -11.95
C VAL A 249 4.17 -2.44 -12.22
N GLN A 250 4.66 -3.55 -11.67
CA GLN A 250 4.07 -4.87 -11.87
C GLN A 250 2.84 -5.16 -10.99
N THR A 251 2.58 -4.34 -9.97
CA THR A 251 1.55 -4.53 -8.95
C THR A 251 0.27 -3.73 -9.20
N PHE A 252 0.21 -2.89 -10.25
CA PHE A 252 -1.03 -2.20 -10.60
C PHE A 252 -2.12 -3.20 -10.99
N THR A 253 -3.16 -3.24 -10.18
CA THR A 253 -4.36 -4.02 -10.45
C THR A 253 -5.16 -3.29 -11.53
N THR A 254 -5.09 -3.81 -12.77
CA THR A 254 -5.89 -3.33 -13.89
C THR A 254 -7.10 -4.22 -14.09
N GLU A 255 -8.18 -3.67 -14.66
CA GLU A 255 -9.36 -4.45 -15.01
C GLU A 255 -9.02 -5.65 -15.89
N ALA A 256 -8.13 -5.47 -16.87
CA ALA A 256 -7.66 -6.54 -17.73
C ALA A 256 -6.96 -7.67 -16.94
N ASN A 257 -6.18 -7.33 -15.90
CA ASN A 257 -5.55 -8.33 -15.03
C ASN A 257 -6.57 -9.06 -14.14
N VAL A 258 -7.64 -8.39 -13.70
CA VAL A 258 -8.73 -9.00 -12.90
C VAL A 258 -9.56 -9.96 -13.76
N ILE A 259 -9.96 -9.53 -14.97
CA ILE A 259 -10.67 -10.37 -15.94
C ILE A 259 -9.82 -11.59 -16.31
N ALA A 260 -8.50 -11.39 -16.48
CA ALA A 260 -7.54 -12.46 -16.72
C ALA A 260 -7.40 -13.45 -15.56
N CYS A 261 -8.09 -13.25 -14.42
CA CYS A 261 -8.17 -14.22 -13.32
C CYS A 261 -9.55 -14.82 -13.07
N ASN A 262 -10.62 -14.18 -13.55
CA ASN A 262 -12.00 -14.68 -13.41
C ASN A 262 -12.32 -15.20 -11.99
N GLY A 263 -11.85 -14.46 -10.97
CA GLY A 263 -12.05 -14.80 -9.56
C GLY A 263 -11.38 -16.06 -9.04
N THR A 264 -10.49 -16.71 -9.81
CA THR A 264 -9.86 -17.97 -9.40
C THR A 264 -8.43 -17.75 -8.89
N MET A 265 -8.20 -17.97 -7.58
CA MET A 265 -6.86 -17.89 -6.97
C MET A 265 -5.92 -18.97 -7.52
N TYR A 266 -4.63 -18.62 -7.55
CA TYR A 266 -3.48 -19.47 -7.90
C TYR A 266 -3.49 -20.10 -9.30
N ARG A 267 -4.48 -19.80 -10.15
CA ARG A 267 -4.42 -20.18 -11.56
C ARG A 267 -3.28 -19.47 -12.27
N GLU A 268 -2.72 -20.15 -13.26
CA GLU A 268 -1.79 -19.56 -14.19
C GLU A 268 -2.50 -18.52 -15.07
N CYS A 269 -1.85 -17.37 -15.29
CA CYS A 269 -2.37 -16.30 -16.13
C CYS A 269 -1.24 -15.67 -16.96
N ALA A 270 -1.59 -14.86 -17.96
CA ALA A 270 -0.65 -14.08 -18.74
C ALA A 270 -1.02 -12.61 -18.66
N LYS A 271 -0.03 -11.73 -18.39
CA LYS A 271 -0.28 -10.28 -18.37
C LYS A 271 -0.71 -9.78 -19.74
N PRO A 272 -1.86 -9.08 -19.87
CA PRO A 272 -2.39 -8.64 -21.17
C PRO A 272 -1.45 -7.75 -21.97
N THR A 273 -0.55 -6.99 -21.31
CA THR A 273 0.34 -6.02 -21.95
C THR A 273 1.71 -6.58 -22.33
N SER A 274 2.24 -7.53 -21.56
CA SER A 274 3.60 -8.07 -21.74
C SER A 274 3.63 -9.55 -22.12
N ASN A 275 2.47 -10.22 -22.09
CA ASN A 275 2.34 -11.67 -22.18
C ASN A 275 3.24 -12.44 -21.19
N GLN A 276 3.68 -11.76 -20.12
CA GLN A 276 4.48 -12.35 -19.06
C GLN A 276 3.61 -13.34 -18.28
N ARG A 277 4.17 -14.54 -18.04
CA ARG A 277 3.56 -15.55 -17.18
C ARG A 277 3.36 -14.98 -15.77
N GLY A 278 2.21 -15.28 -15.17
CA GLY A 278 1.87 -14.84 -13.83
C GLY A 278 1.00 -15.83 -13.09
N VAL A 279 0.68 -15.46 -11.85
CA VAL A 279 -0.24 -16.18 -10.96
C VAL A 279 -1.37 -15.26 -10.54
N CYS A 280 -2.58 -15.79 -10.54
CA CYS A 280 -3.74 -15.08 -10.00
C CYS A 280 -3.68 -15.04 -8.49
N VAL A 281 -3.51 -13.85 -7.93
CA VAL A 281 -3.45 -13.65 -6.48
C VAL A 281 -4.29 -12.46 -6.09
N ASN A 282 -4.84 -12.53 -4.88
CA ASN A 282 -5.26 -11.37 -4.14
C ASN A 282 -4.01 -10.81 -3.44
N ALA A 283 -3.29 -9.93 -4.14
CA ALA A 283 -2.16 -9.22 -3.56
C ALA A 283 -2.70 -8.00 -2.79
N LEU A 284 -2.25 -7.81 -1.55
CA LEU A 284 -2.64 -6.67 -0.71
C LEU A 284 -4.16 -6.50 -0.54
N PHE A 285 -4.92 -7.59 -0.41
CA PHE A 285 -6.40 -7.53 -0.27
C PHE A 285 -7.14 -6.91 -1.47
N LEU A 286 -6.48 -6.76 -2.63
CA LEU A 286 -7.07 -6.31 -3.89
C LEU A 286 -7.84 -7.44 -4.60
N PRO A 287 -8.75 -7.13 -5.55
CA PRO A 287 -9.40 -8.14 -6.38
C PRO A 287 -8.38 -9.11 -6.99
N ILE A 288 -8.77 -10.39 -7.12
CA ILE A 288 -7.89 -11.43 -7.67
C ILE A 288 -7.47 -11.02 -9.08
N ALA A 289 -6.17 -10.77 -9.25
CA ALA A 289 -5.62 -10.21 -10.47
C ALA A 289 -4.35 -10.95 -10.89
N CYS A 290 -4.06 -10.89 -12.18
CA CYS A 290 -2.88 -11.54 -12.73
C CYS A 290 -1.62 -10.79 -12.31
N ASN A 291 -0.82 -11.41 -11.44
CA ASN A 291 0.45 -10.86 -10.95
C ASN A 291 1.62 -11.59 -11.62
N GLY A 292 2.56 -10.82 -12.17
CA GLY A 292 3.73 -11.31 -12.91
C GLY A 292 5.01 -11.39 -12.07
N ASP A 293 4.91 -11.15 -10.76
CA ASP A 293 6.03 -11.29 -9.83
C ASP A 293 6.19 -12.78 -9.47
N ASP A 294 7.34 -13.34 -9.84
CA ASP A 294 7.70 -14.73 -9.61
C ASP A 294 7.75 -15.09 -8.10
N THR A 295 7.90 -14.10 -7.21
CA THR A 295 7.91 -14.36 -5.76
C THR A 295 6.58 -14.95 -5.28
N HIS A 296 5.44 -14.51 -5.82
CA HIS A 296 4.14 -15.09 -5.49
C HIS A 296 4.03 -16.56 -5.92
N ILE A 297 4.62 -16.90 -7.07
CA ILE A 297 4.69 -18.27 -7.59
C ILE A 297 5.53 -19.14 -6.65
N GLU A 298 6.71 -18.67 -6.27
CA GLU A 298 7.63 -19.41 -5.39
C GLU A 298 7.08 -19.58 -3.97
N VAL A 299 6.44 -18.54 -3.43
CA VAL A 299 5.74 -18.63 -2.13
C VAL A 299 4.67 -19.70 -2.18
N ARG A 300 3.82 -19.73 -3.21
CA ARG A 300 2.74 -20.73 -3.29
C ARG A 300 3.28 -22.14 -3.50
N ARG A 301 4.32 -22.33 -4.33
CA ARG A 301 5.02 -23.62 -4.48
C ARG A 301 5.52 -24.14 -3.13
N ARG A 302 6.14 -23.28 -2.32
CA ARG A 302 6.63 -23.64 -0.99
C ARG A 302 5.49 -23.99 -0.04
N GLN A 303 4.38 -23.25 -0.05
CA GLN A 303 3.20 -23.57 0.74
C GLN A 303 2.62 -24.95 0.42
N ILE A 304 2.50 -25.29 -0.86
CA ILE A 304 2.02 -26.61 -1.33
C ILE A 304 2.96 -27.72 -0.83
N GLN A 305 4.27 -27.56 -1.03
CA GLN A 305 5.28 -28.54 -0.61
C GLN A 305 5.27 -28.79 0.90
N GLN A 306 5.08 -27.74 1.70
CA GLN A 306 5.08 -27.82 3.16
C GLN A 306 3.71 -28.18 3.74
N GLY A 307 2.65 -28.21 2.92
CA GLY A 307 1.29 -28.49 3.39
C GLY A 307 0.73 -27.40 4.31
N VAL A 308 1.15 -26.15 4.13
CA VAL A 308 0.73 -24.99 4.96
C VAL A 308 -0.20 -24.06 4.18
N GLY A 309 -1.13 -23.42 4.89
CA GLY A 309 -2.14 -22.54 4.28
C GLY A 309 -3.30 -23.31 3.65
N THR A 310 -4.01 -22.66 2.72
CA THR A 310 -5.18 -23.26 2.04
C THR A 310 -4.78 -24.48 1.22
N ARG A 311 -5.55 -25.56 1.35
CA ARG A 311 -5.39 -26.78 0.56
C ARG A 311 -5.39 -26.44 -0.93
N CYS A 312 -4.43 -26.99 -1.67
CA CYS A 312 -4.31 -26.70 -3.09
C CYS A 312 -5.40 -27.38 -3.92
N ASP A 313 -5.80 -26.70 -5.00
CA ASP A 313 -6.71 -27.22 -6.00
C ASP A 313 -5.93 -27.77 -7.22
N PRO A 314 -5.90 -29.09 -7.45
CA PRO A 314 -5.17 -29.68 -8.56
C PRO A 314 -5.66 -29.23 -9.95
N GLN A 315 -6.87 -28.68 -10.07
CA GLN A 315 -7.38 -28.16 -11.34
C GLN A 315 -6.63 -26.90 -11.77
N TYR A 316 -6.31 -26.02 -10.82
CA TYR A 316 -5.69 -24.72 -11.10
C TYR A 316 -4.23 -24.62 -10.69
N GLU A 317 -3.77 -25.49 -9.78
CA GLU A 317 -2.46 -25.41 -9.13
C GLU A 317 -1.52 -26.57 -9.48
N ALA A 318 -1.89 -27.43 -10.45
CA ALA A 318 -1.00 -28.52 -10.91
C ALA A 318 0.35 -27.98 -11.39
N TRP A 319 0.36 -26.82 -12.04
CA TRP A 319 1.57 -26.13 -12.51
C TRP A 319 2.47 -25.58 -11.37
N LEU A 320 1.93 -25.53 -10.15
CA LEU A 320 2.64 -25.17 -8.91
C LEU A 320 3.07 -26.42 -8.11
N GLY A 321 2.81 -27.62 -8.61
CA GLY A 321 3.15 -28.88 -7.96
C GLY A 321 2.03 -29.48 -7.10
N CYS A 322 0.79 -29.00 -7.21
CA CYS A 322 -0.35 -29.63 -6.55
C CYS A 322 -0.67 -30.98 -7.21
N LEU A 323 -0.62 -32.06 -6.44
CA LEU A 323 -0.90 -33.41 -6.92
C LEU A 323 -2.41 -33.71 -6.87
N LYS A 324 -2.96 -34.30 -7.94
CA LYS A 324 -4.28 -34.93 -7.91
C LYS A 324 -4.23 -36.09 -6.92
N ARG A 325 -4.94 -35.98 -5.80
CA ARG A 325 -5.18 -37.09 -4.86
C ARG A 325 -6.54 -37.69 -5.14
#